data_AF-A0A2G2JKX1-F1
#
_entry.id   AF-A0A2G2JKX1-F1
#
_cell.length_a   1.000
_cell.length_b   1.000
_cell.length_c   1.000
_cell.angle_alpha   90.00
_cell.angle_beta   90.00
_cell.angle_gamma   90.00
#
_symmetry.space_group_name_H-M   'P 1'
#
loop_
_entity.id
_entity.type
_entity.pdbx_description
1 polymer ?
#
loop_
_entity_poly.entity_id
_entity_poly.type
_entity_poly.pdbx_seq_one_letter_code
_entity_poly.pdbx_strand_id
1 'polypeptide(L)'
;MHFPKADDQQQADNCLLMARGDDISPHWLVYEVARDFLSVPRTFAVVAIYSDYEFEWLEAEDMAENEHGITSVNIEAGAEQPSGLDCWRITLPRMKLDVWGSLQLKTTLYGAASATEALIRVLSADALGAGSALSEEK
;
A
#
# COMPACT_ATOMS: atom_id res chain seq x y z
N MET A 1 -3.71 12.71 -5.78
CA MET A 1 -4.39 11.55 -5.15
C MET A 1 -4.23 11.69 -3.64
N HIS A 2 -5.20 11.31 -2.82
CA HIS A 2 -5.11 11.43 -1.35
C HIS A 2 -5.17 10.03 -0.72
N PHE A 3 -4.12 9.63 -0.03
CA PHE A 3 -4.07 8.37 0.72
C PHE A 3 -4.53 8.61 2.17
N PRO A 4 -5.26 7.66 2.78
CA PRO A 4 -5.59 7.74 4.21
C PRO A 4 -4.32 7.90 5.06
N LYS A 5 -4.41 8.69 6.14
CA LYS A 5 -3.32 8.75 7.12
C LYS A 5 -3.14 7.37 7.74
N ALA A 6 -1.90 6.90 7.84
CA ALA A 6 -1.61 5.65 8.52
C ALA A 6 -1.76 5.81 10.04
N ASP A 7 -2.12 4.72 10.72
CA ASP A 7 -2.04 4.63 12.17
C ASP A 7 -0.56 4.73 12.58
N ASP A 8 -0.25 5.65 13.49
CA ASP A 8 1.10 5.98 13.96
C ASP A 8 1.50 5.15 15.19
N GLN A 9 0.61 4.31 15.71
CA GLN A 9 0.92 3.43 16.82
C GLN A 9 1.89 2.32 16.42
N GLN A 10 2.85 1.98 17.28
CA GLN A 10 3.86 0.94 16.99
C GLN A 10 3.26 -0.45 16.71
N GLN A 11 2.09 -0.74 17.27
CA GLN A 11 1.32 -1.96 17.05
C GLN A 11 0.50 -1.97 15.75
N ALA A 12 0.56 -0.90 14.95
CA ALA A 12 -0.12 -0.86 13.68
C ALA A 12 0.39 -1.99 12.77
N ASP A 13 -0.56 -2.64 12.10
CA ASP A 13 -0.25 -3.77 11.22
C ASP A 13 -0.18 -3.31 9.77
N ASN A 14 0.74 -3.90 9.04
CA ASN A 14 0.98 -3.62 7.64
C ASN A 14 1.43 -4.90 6.94
N CYS A 15 1.10 -5.00 5.65
CA CYS A 15 1.48 -6.12 4.80
C CYS A 15 1.97 -5.56 3.46
N LEU A 16 3.12 -6.05 3.01
CA LEU A 16 3.66 -5.78 1.67
C LEU A 16 3.80 -7.11 0.94
N LEU A 17 3.13 -7.24 -0.21
CA LEU A 17 3.25 -8.38 -1.11
C LEU A 17 3.90 -7.92 -2.41
N MET A 18 5.09 -8.44 -2.70
CA MET A 18 5.79 -8.17 -3.95
C MET A 18 5.31 -9.15 -5.04
N ALA A 19 4.70 -8.62 -6.11
CA ALA A 19 4.39 -9.35 -7.33
C ALA A 19 5.43 -9.04 -8.43
N ARG A 20 5.11 -9.33 -9.70
CA ARG A 20 5.98 -8.99 -10.83
C ARG A 20 6.13 -7.46 -10.99
N GLY A 21 5.12 -6.70 -10.56
CA GLY A 21 5.15 -5.24 -10.61
C GLY A 21 4.61 -4.64 -11.90
N ASP A 22 4.01 -5.46 -12.77
CA ASP A 22 3.49 -5.05 -14.08
C ASP A 22 2.03 -4.52 -14.01
N ASP A 23 1.50 -4.13 -15.17
CA ASP A 23 0.15 -3.59 -15.36
C ASP A 23 -0.97 -4.60 -15.01
N ILE A 24 -0.66 -5.89 -14.98
CA ILE A 24 -1.61 -6.97 -14.67
C ILE A 24 -1.48 -7.42 -13.20
N SER A 25 -0.27 -7.38 -12.64
CA SER A 25 0.10 -7.94 -11.34
C SER A 25 0.92 -6.93 -10.53
N PRO A 26 0.25 -5.91 -9.95
CA PRO A 26 0.91 -4.92 -9.11
C PRO A 26 1.42 -5.53 -7.81
N HIS A 27 2.39 -4.86 -7.17
CA HIS A 27 2.68 -5.12 -5.76
C HIS A 27 1.53 -4.57 -4.90
N TRP A 28 1.36 -5.12 -3.70
CA TRP A 28 0.28 -4.73 -2.80
C TRP A 28 0.81 -4.26 -1.48
N LEU A 29 0.42 -3.05 -1.10
CA LEU A 29 0.65 -2.49 0.22
C LEU A 29 -0.68 -2.38 0.96
N VAL A 30 -0.71 -2.92 2.17
CA VAL A 30 -1.81 -2.76 3.10
C VAL A 30 -1.28 -2.17 4.40
N TYR A 31 -1.96 -1.16 4.93
CA TYR A 31 -1.60 -0.54 6.20
C TYR A 31 -2.83 -0.17 7.01
N GLU A 32 -2.71 -0.29 8.33
CA GLU A 32 -3.74 0.15 9.26
C GLU A 32 -3.88 1.67 9.24
N VAL A 33 -5.13 2.14 9.19
CA VAL A 33 -5.52 3.56 9.19
C VAL A 33 -6.03 3.97 10.56
N ALA A 34 -6.76 3.06 11.22
CA ALA A 34 -7.32 3.31 12.53
C ALA A 34 -7.63 2.00 13.25
N ARG A 35 -7.52 2.06 14.58
CA ARG A 35 -7.93 1.02 15.52
C ARG A 35 -8.84 1.59 16.60
N ASP A 36 -10.02 0.99 16.77
CA ASP A 36 -10.85 1.29 17.93
C ASP A 36 -10.35 0.53 19.17
N PHE A 37 -10.20 1.26 20.28
CA PHE A 37 -9.49 0.89 21.52
C PHE A 37 -9.97 -0.37 22.26
N LEU A 38 -11.00 -1.09 21.80
CA LEU A 38 -11.58 -2.20 22.56
C LEU A 38 -11.61 -3.59 21.90
N SER A 39 -11.94 -3.81 20.62
CA SER A 39 -12.12 -5.22 20.19
C SER A 39 -12.37 -5.53 18.71
N VAL A 40 -11.82 -4.80 17.73
CA VAL A 40 -12.30 -4.86 16.32
C VAL A 40 -13.55 -3.99 16.23
N PRO A 41 -13.43 -2.89 15.49
CA PRO A 41 -12.98 -2.94 14.10
C PRO A 41 -11.72 -2.13 13.79
N ARG A 42 -10.84 -2.77 13.02
CA ARG A 42 -9.66 -2.16 12.43
C ARG A 42 -10.00 -1.71 11.02
N THR A 43 -9.38 -0.63 10.58
CA THR A 43 -9.53 -0.11 9.23
C THR A 43 -8.19 -0.20 8.52
N PHE A 44 -8.18 -0.75 7.31
CA PHE A 44 -6.97 -0.90 6.50
C PHE A 44 -7.14 -0.21 5.15
N ALA A 45 -6.12 0.49 4.69
CA ALA A 45 -6.02 0.93 3.30
C ALA A 45 -5.33 -0.14 2.47
N VAL A 46 -5.87 -0.44 1.29
CA VAL A 46 -5.28 -1.39 0.33
C VAL A 46 -4.85 -0.63 -0.91
N VAL A 47 -3.56 -0.63 -1.20
CA VAL A 47 -2.92 0.14 -2.26
C VAL A 47 -2.22 -0.83 -3.22
N ALA A 48 -2.51 -0.67 -4.51
CA ALA A 48 -1.74 -1.29 -5.57
C ALA A 48 -0.56 -0.38 -5.94
N ILE A 49 0.60 -0.98 -6.15
CA ILE A 49 1.83 -0.33 -6.54
C ILE A 49 2.25 -0.92 -7.88
N TYR A 50 2.31 -0.08 -8.91
CA TYR A 50 2.77 -0.43 -10.25
C TYR A 50 4.18 0.15 -10.44
N SER A 51 5.18 -0.73 -10.42
CA SER A 51 6.60 -0.40 -10.45
C SER A 51 7.37 -1.54 -11.10
N ASP A 52 8.16 -1.22 -12.12
CA ASP A 52 9.14 -2.15 -12.70
C ASP A 52 10.51 -2.06 -11.98
N TYR A 53 10.62 -1.20 -10.96
CA TYR A 53 11.86 -0.91 -10.22
C TYR A 53 11.86 -1.58 -8.85
N GLU A 54 13.07 -1.95 -8.41
CA GLU A 54 13.29 -2.45 -7.06
C GLU A 54 13.01 -1.38 -6.01
N PHE A 55 12.52 -1.80 -4.84
CA PHE A 55 12.25 -0.89 -3.73
C PHE A 55 13.52 -0.60 -2.95
N GLU A 56 13.77 0.68 -2.70
CA GLU A 56 14.87 1.12 -1.86
C GLU A 56 14.40 1.16 -0.40
N TRP A 57 14.84 0.18 0.38
CA TRP A 57 14.58 0.13 1.82
C TRP A 57 15.44 1.17 2.52
N LEU A 58 14.80 2.08 3.24
CA LEU A 58 15.49 3.12 3.99
C LEU A 58 15.64 2.70 5.46
N GLU A 59 16.79 3.01 6.04
CA GLU A 59 16.99 2.81 7.48
C GLU A 59 15.97 3.67 8.25
N ALA A 60 15.32 3.06 9.25
CA ALA A 60 14.31 3.69 10.07
C ALA A 60 14.91 4.62 11.15
N GLU A 61 16.06 5.23 10.87
CA GLU A 61 16.72 6.15 11.79
C GLU A 61 15.88 7.43 11.89
N ASP A 62 15.43 7.72 13.11
CA ASP A 62 14.62 8.85 13.54
C ASP A 62 13.28 9.02 12.83
N MET A 63 12.38 8.04 13.03
CA MET A 63 10.95 8.22 12.78
C MET A 63 10.38 9.30 13.73
N ALA A 64 10.31 10.55 13.27
CA ALA A 64 9.44 11.53 13.92
C ALA A 64 7.99 11.00 13.84
N GLU A 65 7.30 10.93 14.98
CA GLU A 65 5.95 10.35 15.15
C GLU A 65 4.86 10.93 14.21
N ASN A 66 5.18 11.96 13.41
CA ASN A 66 4.25 12.69 12.56
C ASN A 66 4.47 12.50 11.04
N GLU A 67 5.37 11.62 10.60
CA GLU A 67 5.66 11.42 9.17
C GLU A 67 5.00 10.17 8.56
N HIS A 68 4.12 9.48 9.29
CA HIS A 68 3.46 8.27 8.81
C HIS A 68 2.44 8.56 7.69
N GLY A 69 2.63 7.91 6.54
CA GLY A 69 1.77 8.05 5.38
C GLY A 69 2.48 7.76 4.07
N ILE A 70 1.79 8.07 2.97
CA ILE A 70 2.29 7.95 1.60
C ILE A 70 2.35 9.35 1.01
N THR A 71 3.54 9.76 0.57
CA THR A 71 3.78 11.11 0.02
C THR A 71 4.54 11.02 -1.29
N SER A 72 4.17 11.86 -2.26
CA SER A 72 4.97 12.03 -3.47
C SER A 72 6.22 12.84 -3.12
N VAL A 73 7.40 12.33 -3.48
CA VAL A 73 8.68 13.03 -3.26
C VAL A 73 9.26 13.46 -4.59
N ASN A 74 9.75 14.70 -4.63
CA ASN A 74 10.59 15.17 -5.72
C ASN A 74 12.02 14.88 -5.31
N ILE A 75 12.65 13.87 -5.92
CA ILE A 75 14.06 13.59 -5.70
C ILE A 75 14.86 14.64 -6.49
N GLU A 76 15.81 15.30 -5.84
CA GLU A 76 16.61 16.36 -6.44
C GLU A 76 17.41 15.85 -7.65
N ALA A 77 17.60 16.74 -8.63
CA ALA A 77 18.34 16.47 -9.86
C ALA A 77 19.78 16.03 -9.55
N GLY A 78 20.07 14.73 -9.61
CA GLY A 78 21.39 14.17 -9.31
C GLY A 78 21.38 12.70 -8.90
N ALA A 79 20.27 12.21 -8.34
CA ALA A 79 20.02 10.77 -8.26
C ALA A 79 19.62 10.24 -9.65
N GLU A 80 19.92 8.99 -9.96
CA GLU A 80 19.45 8.30 -11.17
C GLU A 80 17.93 8.14 -11.12
N GLN A 81 17.19 9.23 -11.31
CA GLN A 81 15.75 9.21 -11.43
C GLN A 81 15.40 8.52 -12.76
N PRO A 82 14.63 7.42 -12.73
CA PRO A 82 14.02 6.88 -13.93
C PRO A 82 13.17 7.97 -14.59
N SER A 83 13.47 8.31 -15.83
CA SER A 83 12.84 9.44 -16.52
C SER A 83 11.33 9.25 -16.60
N GLY A 84 10.56 10.23 -16.10
CA GLY A 84 9.10 10.29 -16.27
C GLY A 84 8.28 9.51 -15.25
N LEU A 85 8.88 9.01 -14.17
CA LEU A 85 8.17 8.36 -13.07
C LEU A 85 8.16 9.21 -11.81
N ASP A 86 7.02 9.19 -11.11
CA ASP A 86 6.87 9.75 -9.77
C ASP A 86 7.59 8.84 -8.76
N CYS A 87 8.19 9.46 -7.74
CA CYS A 87 8.68 8.73 -6.57
C CYS A 87 7.71 8.92 -5.40
N TRP A 88 7.45 7.85 -4.68
CA TRP A 88 6.57 7.80 -3.53
C TRP A 88 7.34 7.33 -2.31
N ARG A 89 7.37 8.16 -1.27
CA ARG A 89 7.87 7.79 0.04
C ARG A 89 6.75 7.19 0.86
N ILE A 90 6.96 5.96 1.30
CA ILE A 90 6.04 5.20 2.14
C ILE A 90 6.66 5.09 3.52
N THR A 91 6.04 5.74 4.50
CA THR A 91 6.46 5.71 5.90
C THR A 91 5.35 5.11 6.74
N LEU A 92 5.57 3.92 7.29
CA LEU A 92 4.65 3.20 8.15
C LEU A 92 5.37 2.76 9.42
N PRO A 93 4.66 2.41 10.51
CA PRO A 93 5.33 1.89 11.70
C PRO A 93 6.23 0.70 11.37
N ARG A 94 7.55 0.87 11.57
CA ARG A 94 8.62 -0.11 11.29
C ARG A 94 8.95 -0.35 9.80
N MET A 95 8.42 0.45 8.88
CA MET A 95 8.71 0.31 7.46
C MET A 95 8.86 1.68 6.80
N LYS A 96 9.99 1.89 6.14
CA LYS A 96 10.24 3.07 5.32
C LYS A 96 10.89 2.62 4.01
N LEU A 97 10.30 3.02 2.89
CA LEU A 97 10.84 2.71 1.58
C LEU A 97 10.40 3.76 0.57
N ASP A 98 11.24 3.95 -0.45
CA ASP A 98 10.92 4.77 -1.62
C ASP A 98 10.57 3.85 -2.80
N VAL A 99 9.53 4.24 -3.55
CA VAL A 99 9.03 3.50 -4.71
C VAL A 99 8.93 4.41 -5.92
N TRP A 100 9.47 3.96 -7.04
CA TRP A 100 9.28 4.59 -8.35
C TRP A 100 8.05 3.99 -9.05
N GLY A 101 7.16 4.84 -9.58
CA GLY A 101 6.02 4.38 -10.35
C GLY A 101 4.70 5.00 -9.90
N SER A 102 3.62 4.24 -10.00
CA SER A 102 2.28 4.74 -9.68
C SER A 102 1.63 3.93 -8.57
N LEU A 103 0.98 4.65 -7.65
CA LEU A 103 0.21 4.08 -6.56
C LEU A 103 -1.28 4.32 -6.80
N GLN A 104 -2.09 3.32 -6.51
CA GLN A 104 -3.54 3.41 -6.58
C GLN A 104 -4.18 2.85 -5.31
N LEU A 105 -4.86 3.70 -4.54
CA LEU A 105 -5.75 3.23 -3.48
C LEU A 105 -6.91 2.46 -4.10
N LYS A 106 -6.99 1.15 -3.85
CA LYS A 106 -8.10 0.32 -4.33
C LYS A 106 -9.31 0.45 -3.42
N THR A 107 -9.10 0.38 -2.10
CA THR A 107 -10.18 0.50 -1.12
C THR A 107 -9.66 0.81 0.28
N THR A 108 -10.57 1.22 1.15
CA THR A 108 -10.37 1.25 2.59
C THR A 108 -11.35 0.25 3.20
N LEU A 109 -10.81 -0.79 3.85
CA LEU A 109 -11.56 -1.93 4.34
C LEU A 109 -11.69 -1.88 5.87
N TYR A 110 -12.92 -1.95 6.35
CA TYR A 110 -13.26 -2.02 7.76
C TYR A 110 -13.56 -3.45 8.22
N GLY A 111 -13.15 -3.80 9.44
CA GLY A 111 -13.53 -5.06 10.08
C GLY A 111 -12.70 -6.28 9.65
N ALA A 112 -11.51 -6.06 9.08
CA ALA A 112 -10.50 -7.12 8.97
C ALA A 112 -9.73 -7.24 10.30
N ALA A 113 -9.30 -8.44 10.66
CA ALA A 113 -8.53 -8.69 11.86
C ALA A 113 -7.03 -8.39 11.67
N SER A 114 -6.52 -8.37 10.43
CA SER A 114 -5.12 -8.07 10.08
C SER A 114 -4.97 -7.48 8.68
N ALA A 115 -3.80 -6.90 8.39
CA ALA A 115 -3.48 -6.36 7.07
C ALA A 115 -3.49 -7.45 5.99
N THR A 116 -2.99 -8.65 6.31
CA THR A 116 -3.03 -9.82 5.41
C THR A 116 -4.46 -10.26 5.12
N GLU A 117 -5.34 -10.30 6.12
CA GLU A 117 -6.75 -10.65 5.90
C GLU A 117 -7.45 -9.61 5.03
N ALA A 118 -7.16 -8.32 5.25
CA ALA A 118 -7.68 -7.25 4.41
C ALA A 118 -7.26 -7.42 2.94
N LEU A 119 -5.99 -7.77 2.68
CA LEU A 119 -5.51 -8.06 1.33
C LEU A 119 -6.25 -9.24 0.71
N ILE A 120 -6.36 -10.37 1.43
CA ILE A 120 -7.04 -11.58 0.95
C ILE A 120 -8.50 -11.28 0.57
N ARG A 121 -9.22 -10.50 1.37
CA ARG A 121 -10.62 -10.14 1.09
C ARG A 121 -10.75 -9.34 -0.21
N VAL A 122 -9.84 -8.41 -0.47
CA VAL A 122 -9.83 -7.62 -1.72
C VAL A 122 -9.51 -8.51 -2.92
N LEU A 123 -8.43 -9.30 -2.85
CA LEU A 123 -8.03 -10.18 -3.95
C LEU A 123 -9.09 -11.26 -4.25
N SER A 124 -9.80 -11.75 -3.22
CA SER A 124 -10.87 -12.74 -3.39
C SER A 124 -12.13 -12.13 -4.00
N ALA A 125 -12.47 -10.88 -3.64
CA ALA A 125 -13.61 -10.18 -4.24
C ALA A 125 -13.37 -9.92 -5.73
N ASP A 126 -12.16 -9.49 -6.10
CA ASP A 126 -11.77 -9.28 -7.50
C ASP A 126 -11.84 -10.59 -8.30
N ALA A 127 -11.40 -11.71 -7.73
CA ALA A 127 -11.49 -13.02 -8.38
C ALA A 127 -12.94 -13.44 -8.65
N LEU A 128 -13.87 -13.17 -7.72
CA LEU A 128 -15.29 -13.46 -7.90
C LEU A 128 -15.97 -12.53 -8.92
N GLY A 129 -15.56 -11.26 -8.98
CA GLY A 129 -16.02 -10.31 -10.00
C GLY A 129 -15.56 -10.69 -11.42
N ALA A 130 -14.32 -11.14 -11.57
CA ALA A 130 -13.76 -11.61 -12.84
C ALA A 130 -14.42 -12.91 -13.34
N GLY A 131 -14.83 -13.80 -12.43
CA GLY A 131 -15.56 -15.03 -12.78
C GLY A 131 -16.99 -14.80 -13.28
N SER A 132 -17.65 -13.72 -12.85
CA SER A 132 -19.02 -13.39 -13.27
C SER A 132 -19.09 -12.91 -14.72
N ALA A 133 -18.08 -12.19 -15.21
CA ALA A 133 -18.05 -11.65 -16.58
C ALA A 133 -17.87 -12.74 -17.67
N LEU A 134 -17.35 -13.90 -17.30
CA LEU A 134 -17.18 -15.05 -18.22
C LEU A 134 -18.42 -15.95 -18.31
N SER A 135 -19.47 -15.66 -17.56
CA SER A 135 -20.67 -16.50 -17.44
C SER A 135 -21.83 -16.08 -18.37
N GLU A 136 -21.74 -14.92 -19.03
CA GLU A 136 -22.84 -14.33 -19.80
C GLU A 136 -22.71 -14.48 -21.33
N GLU A 137 -21.67 -15.14 -21.84
CA GLU A 137 -21.62 -15.55 -23.25
C GLU A 137 -22.07 -17.00 -23.40
N LYS A 138 -23.38 -17.20 -23.53
CA LYS A 138 -23.97 -18.43 -24.09
C LYS A 138 -25.18 -18.14 -24.96
#